data_AF-A0A3P7MB25-F1
#
_entry.id   AF-A0A3P7MB25-F1
#
_cell.length_a   1.000
_cell.length_b   1.000
_cell.length_c   1.000
_cell.angle_alpha   90.00
_cell.angle_beta   90.00
_cell.angle_gamma   90.00
#
_symmetry.space_group_name_H-M   'P 1'
#
loop_
_entity.id
_entity.type
_entity.pdbx_description
1 polymer ?
#
loop_
_entity_poly.entity_id
_entity_poly.type
_entity_poly.pdbx_seq_one_letter_code
_entity_poly.pdbx_strand_id
1 'polypeptide(L)'
;MRCTECTDGFCPFLPENAKSTVKCKKCGNESSIVVSDVLELWQKMESCDSSEKDMDKLQRLYDKCEKVFSPYNVALCRLAETIMGLALAMENYAIAAKYTEKTFICFSTFYPRLHPALTVRTYEYSKMLMLDRKYECLQFLQQAFQMMCDSYGPESDFAAETEKILNDVLHPDPSHE
;
A
#
# COMPACT_ATOMS: atom_id res chain seq x y z
N MET A 1 14.69 -1.09 -8.26
CA MET A 1 14.77 0.37 -8.46
C MET A 1 13.61 0.85 -9.31
N ARG A 2 13.19 2.11 -9.14
CA ARG A 2 12.21 2.77 -10.00
C ARG A 2 12.86 3.05 -11.36
N CYS A 3 12.10 2.85 -12.43
CA CYS A 3 12.50 3.30 -13.75
C CYS A 3 12.26 4.81 -13.90
N THR A 4 13.23 5.51 -14.47
CA THR A 4 13.12 6.95 -14.79
C THR A 4 12.25 7.23 -16.02
N GLU A 5 12.01 6.22 -16.86
CA GLU A 5 11.39 6.37 -18.17
C GLU A 5 9.92 5.94 -18.23
N CYS A 6 9.40 5.24 -17.21
CA CYS A 6 8.00 4.83 -17.21
C CYS A 6 7.40 4.68 -15.80
N THR A 7 6.10 4.95 -15.72
CA THR A 7 5.30 4.77 -14.50
C THR A 7 5.28 3.31 -14.09
N ASP A 8 5.49 3.06 -12.79
CA ASP A 8 5.61 1.75 -12.17
C ASP A 8 6.67 0.84 -12.80
N GLY A 9 7.57 1.38 -13.61
CA GLY A 9 8.68 0.60 -14.13
C GLY A 9 9.60 0.16 -13.02
N PHE A 10 10.13 -1.06 -13.13
CA PHE A 10 11.11 -1.57 -12.19
C PHE A 10 12.36 -2.08 -12.89
N CYS A 11 13.48 -1.73 -12.29
CA CYS A 11 14.80 -2.18 -12.71
C CYS A 11 15.35 -3.05 -11.57
N PRO A 12 15.46 -4.38 -11.77
CA PRO A 12 16.05 -5.28 -10.79
C PRO A 12 17.46 -4.81 -10.43
N PHE A 13 17.74 -4.81 -9.14
CA PHE A 13 19.04 -4.39 -8.60
C PHE A 13 19.43 -5.35 -7.51
N LEU A 14 20.66 -5.85 -7.62
CA LEU A 14 21.30 -6.70 -6.64
C LEU A 14 22.60 -5.99 -6.21
N PRO A 15 22.80 -5.73 -4.91
CA PRO A 15 23.98 -5.03 -4.41
C PRO A 15 25.29 -5.67 -4.89
N GLU A 16 25.32 -7.00 -4.98
CA GLU A 16 26.51 -7.78 -5.36
C GLU A 16 26.91 -7.56 -6.83
N ASN A 17 25.97 -7.14 -7.67
CA ASN A 17 26.16 -6.87 -9.09
C ASN A 17 25.81 -5.42 -9.44
N ALA A 18 26.00 -4.51 -8.49
CA ALA A 18 25.57 -3.13 -8.63
C ALA A 18 26.23 -2.47 -9.85
N LYS A 19 25.38 -1.99 -10.75
CA LYS A 19 25.76 -1.18 -11.91
C LYS A 19 25.09 0.18 -11.79
N SER A 20 25.77 1.23 -12.24
CA SER A 20 25.20 2.57 -12.35
C SER A 20 24.08 2.65 -13.39
N THR A 21 23.92 1.64 -14.23
CA THR A 21 22.87 1.55 -15.24
C THR A 21 22.14 0.22 -15.14
N VAL A 22 20.80 0.28 -15.06
CA VAL A 22 19.94 -0.89 -14.90
C VAL A 22 18.81 -0.88 -15.92
N LYS A 23 18.51 -2.04 -16.52
CA LYS A 23 17.46 -2.18 -17.54
C LYS A 23 16.09 -2.40 -16.90
N CYS A 24 15.11 -1.60 -17.31
CA CYS A 24 13.73 -1.75 -16.88
C CYS A 24 13.10 -3.01 -17.46
N LYS A 25 12.40 -3.78 -16.61
CA LYS A 25 11.66 -4.97 -17.04
C LYS A 25 10.31 -4.65 -17.69
N LYS A 26 9.79 -3.44 -17.51
CA LYS A 26 8.51 -2.99 -18.08
C LYS A 26 8.69 -2.37 -19.47
N CYS A 27 9.47 -1.29 -19.59
CA CYS A 27 9.65 -0.58 -20.86
C CYS A 27 10.91 -0.97 -21.64
N GLY A 28 11.84 -1.71 -21.03
CA GLY A 28 13.10 -2.10 -21.69
C GLY A 28 14.18 -1.01 -21.73
N ASN A 29 13.87 0.24 -21.38
CA ASN A 29 14.85 1.33 -21.32
C ASN A 29 15.82 1.16 -20.15
N GLU A 30 16.97 1.81 -20.26
CA GLU A 30 17.95 1.88 -19.19
C GLU A 30 17.68 3.08 -18.28
N SER A 31 17.87 2.88 -16.97
CA SER A 31 17.82 3.95 -15.97
C SER A 31 19.17 4.04 -15.28
N SER A 32 19.66 5.27 -15.14
CA SER A 32 20.87 5.57 -14.36
C SER A 32 20.52 5.65 -12.88
N ILE A 33 21.36 5.07 -12.03
CA ILE A 33 21.23 5.11 -10.58
C ILE A 33 22.55 5.49 -9.92
N VAL A 34 22.45 6.17 -8.78
CA VAL A 34 23.58 6.45 -7.91
C VAL A 34 23.64 5.35 -6.86
N VAL A 35 24.51 4.36 -7.07
CA VAL A 35 24.56 3.12 -6.25
C VAL A 35 24.72 3.41 -4.76
N SER A 36 25.53 4.39 -4.38
CA SER A 36 25.71 4.79 -2.97
C SER A 36 24.39 5.22 -2.32
N ASP A 37 23.61 6.04 -3.02
CA ASP A 37 22.34 6.58 -2.52
C ASP A 37 21.32 5.46 -2.35
N VAL A 38 21.33 4.50 -3.29
CA VAL A 38 20.48 3.30 -3.21
C VAL A 38 20.79 2.50 -1.96
N LEU A 39 22.08 2.23 -1.70
CA LEU A 39 22.50 1.45 -0.54
C LEU A 39 22.21 2.19 0.77
N GLU A 40 22.47 3.50 0.83
CA GLU A 40 22.19 4.34 2.00
C GLU A 40 20.69 4.35 2.33
N LEU A 41 19.83 4.59 1.34
CA LEU A 41 18.38 4.60 1.56
C LEU A 41 17.84 3.22 1.91
N TRP A 42 18.37 2.15 1.31
CA TRP A 42 17.98 0.78 1.64
C TRP A 42 18.31 0.45 3.09
N GLN A 43 19.52 0.74 3.55
CA GLN A 43 19.91 0.56 4.95
C GLN A 43 19.02 1.35 5.91
N LYS A 44 18.69 2.60 5.56
CA LYS A 44 17.76 3.41 6.37
C LYS A 44 16.37 2.77 6.46
N MET A 45 15.83 2.27 5.35
CA MET A 45 14.54 1.57 5.36
C MET A 45 14.57 0.31 6.22
N GLU A 46 15.64 -0.49 6.14
CA GLU A 46 15.78 -1.70 6.97
C GLU A 46 15.97 -1.42 8.45
N SER A 47 16.59 -0.28 8.78
CA SER A 47 16.75 0.17 10.17
C SER A 47 15.47 0.75 10.78
N CYS A 48 14.47 1.11 9.95
CA CYS A 48 13.18 1.57 10.43
C CYS A 48 12.34 0.37 10.82
N ASP A 49 12.20 0.16 12.13
CA ASP A 49 11.28 -0.84 12.68
C ASP A 49 9.96 -0.19 13.13
N SER A 50 9.05 -1.02 13.64
CA SER A 50 7.74 -0.59 14.14
C SER A 50 7.80 0.20 15.45
N SER A 51 8.97 0.44 16.04
CA SER A 51 9.15 1.24 17.25
C SER A 51 9.34 2.73 16.97
N GLU A 52 9.64 3.12 15.73
CA GLU A 52 9.69 4.51 15.30
C GLU A 52 8.31 5.16 15.38
N LYS A 53 8.21 6.27 16.12
CA LYS A 53 6.95 6.99 16.38
C LYS A 53 6.95 8.40 15.79
N ASP A 54 8.06 8.84 15.19
CA ASP A 54 8.13 10.12 14.49
C ASP A 54 7.54 9.99 13.08
N MET A 55 6.25 10.35 12.96
CA MET A 55 5.51 10.31 11.70
C MET A 55 6.16 11.17 10.60
N ASP A 56 6.66 12.35 10.94
CA ASP A 56 7.25 13.26 9.96
C ASP A 56 8.57 12.71 9.42
N LYS A 57 9.38 12.09 10.30
CA LYS A 57 10.62 11.41 9.90
C LYS A 57 10.33 10.25 8.96
N LEU A 58 9.32 9.43 9.26
CA LEU A 58 8.94 8.29 8.42
C LEU A 58 8.41 8.76 7.05
N GLN A 59 7.55 9.77 7.00
CA GLN A 59 7.05 10.32 5.74
C GLN A 59 8.19 10.91 4.89
N ARG A 60 9.10 11.69 5.49
CA ARG A 60 10.28 12.21 4.78
C ARG A 60 11.21 11.10 4.26
N LEU A 61 11.36 10.00 5.00
CA LEU A 61 12.12 8.85 4.53
C LEU A 61 11.40 8.21 3.34
N TYR A 62 10.09 7.99 3.45
CA TYR A 62 9.29 7.42 2.37
C TYR A 62 9.38 8.26 1.10
N ASP A 63 9.21 9.59 1.18
CA ASP A 63 9.27 10.49 0.02
C ASP A 63 10.62 10.46 -0.70
N LYS A 64 11.72 10.21 0.03
CA LYS A 64 13.05 9.99 -0.54
C LYS A 64 13.16 8.62 -1.20
N CYS A 65 12.70 7.58 -0.50
CA CYS A 65 12.76 6.22 -0.96
C CYS A 65 11.87 5.99 -2.19
N GLU A 66 10.67 6.55 -2.26
CA GLU A 66 9.74 6.31 -3.36
C GLU A 66 10.22 6.90 -4.69
N LYS A 67 11.13 7.88 -4.68
CA LYS A 67 11.79 8.41 -5.88
C LYS A 67 12.82 7.43 -6.47
N VAL A 68 13.39 6.59 -5.61
CA VAL A 68 14.51 5.72 -5.94
C VAL A 68 14.04 4.28 -6.13
N PHE A 69 13.20 3.79 -5.24
CA PHE A 69 12.67 2.43 -5.26
C PHE A 69 11.36 2.37 -6.04
N SER A 70 11.21 1.29 -6.80
CA SER A 70 9.97 1.00 -7.51
C SER A 70 8.87 0.72 -6.48
N PRO A 71 7.61 1.01 -6.80
CA PRO A 71 6.48 0.64 -5.95
C PRO A 71 6.39 -0.88 -5.67
N TYR A 72 7.06 -1.74 -6.45
CA TYR A 72 7.18 -3.18 -6.17
C TYR A 72 8.26 -3.53 -5.12
N ASN A 73 8.97 -2.55 -4.55
CA ASN A 73 9.99 -2.84 -3.55
C ASN A 73 9.33 -3.18 -2.19
N VAL A 74 9.60 -4.38 -1.69
CA VAL A 74 8.99 -4.89 -0.45
C VAL A 74 9.36 -4.05 0.77
N ALA A 75 10.59 -3.54 0.88
CA ALA A 75 11.00 -2.69 1.99
C ALA A 75 10.26 -1.33 1.96
N LEU A 76 10.07 -0.74 0.78
CA LEU A 76 9.25 0.46 0.62
C LEU A 76 7.79 0.20 1.01
N CYS A 77 7.22 -0.95 0.61
CA CYS A 77 5.88 -1.35 1.03
C CYS A 77 5.77 -1.45 2.55
N ARG A 78 6.72 -2.11 3.21
CA ARG A 78 6.77 -2.21 4.68
C ARG A 78 6.84 -0.84 5.34
N LEU A 79 7.64 0.08 4.81
CA LEU A 79 7.71 1.45 5.33
C LEU A 79 6.35 2.17 5.22
N ALA A 80 5.61 1.97 4.13
CA ALA A 80 4.23 2.47 4.03
C ALA A 80 3.31 1.84 5.08
N GLU A 81 3.42 0.54 5.32
CA GLU A 81 2.64 -0.15 6.36
C GLU A 81 2.96 0.36 7.78
N THR A 82 4.22 0.66 8.07
CA THR A 82 4.62 1.29 9.35
C THR A 82 3.97 2.67 9.52
N ILE A 83 3.99 3.50 8.47
CA ILE A 83 3.35 4.83 8.51
C ILE A 83 1.83 4.70 8.67
N MET A 84 1.21 3.77 7.92
CA MET A 84 -0.21 3.45 8.02
C MET A 84 -0.60 3.03 9.45
N GLY A 85 0.16 2.11 10.06
CA GLY A 85 -0.10 1.63 11.42
C GLY A 85 0.00 2.73 12.47
N LEU A 86 1.02 3.59 12.37
CA LEU A 86 1.16 4.75 13.24
C LEU A 86 0.02 5.76 13.04
N ALA A 87 -0.40 5.99 11.79
CA ALA A 87 -1.50 6.91 11.48
C ALA A 87 -2.84 6.41 12.04
N LEU A 88 -3.10 5.10 11.96
CA LEU A 88 -4.26 4.47 12.59
C LEU A 88 -4.24 4.62 14.11
N ALA A 89 -3.09 4.43 14.76
CA ALA A 89 -2.95 4.60 16.20
C ALA A 89 -3.18 6.06 16.66
N MET A 90 -3.05 7.02 15.75
CA MET A 90 -3.32 8.45 15.96
C MET A 90 -4.69 8.88 15.44
N GLU A 91 -5.53 7.94 14.97
CA GLU A 91 -6.82 8.21 14.32
C GLU A 91 -6.73 9.17 13.11
N ASN A 92 -5.55 9.26 12.49
CA ASN A 92 -5.34 10.07 11.29
C ASN A 92 -5.66 9.24 10.03
N TYR A 93 -6.95 9.09 9.75
CA TYR A 93 -7.44 8.23 8.68
C TYR A 93 -7.05 8.70 7.28
N ALA A 94 -6.91 10.00 7.05
CA ALA A 94 -6.42 10.55 5.79
C ALA A 94 -4.99 10.08 5.47
N ILE A 95 -4.07 10.15 6.44
CA ILE A 95 -2.70 9.64 6.26
C ILE A 95 -2.71 8.12 6.16
N ALA A 96 -3.50 7.43 6.99
CA ALA A 96 -3.61 5.97 6.92
C ALA A 96 -4.06 5.51 5.52
N ALA A 97 -5.11 6.12 4.96
CA ALA A 97 -5.59 5.84 3.61
C ALA A 97 -4.51 6.10 2.57
N LYS A 98 -3.85 7.27 2.60
CA LYS A 98 -2.76 7.62 1.67
C LYS A 98 -1.66 6.55 1.63
N TYR A 99 -1.22 6.06 2.79
CA TYR A 99 -0.15 5.06 2.85
C TYR A 99 -0.64 3.63 2.60
N THR A 100 -1.91 3.34 2.85
CA THR A 100 -2.55 2.08 2.46
C THR A 100 -2.62 1.93 0.95
N GLU A 101 -3.04 2.98 0.23
CA GLU A 101 -3.12 2.98 -1.24
C GLU A 101 -1.76 2.65 -1.87
N LYS A 102 -0.68 3.21 -1.32
CA LYS A 102 0.70 2.95 -1.75
C LYS A 102 1.11 1.47 -1.65
N THR A 103 0.40 0.65 -0.87
CA THR A 103 0.68 -0.79 -0.74
C THR A 103 0.00 -1.64 -1.82
N PHE A 104 -1.08 -1.17 -2.45
CA PHE A 104 -1.92 -2.00 -3.34
C PHE A 104 -1.15 -2.64 -4.49
N ILE A 105 -0.21 -1.92 -5.08
CA ILE A 105 0.61 -2.42 -6.16
C ILE A 105 1.53 -3.58 -5.73
N CYS A 106 2.06 -3.57 -4.51
CA CYS A 106 2.78 -4.72 -3.96
C CYS A 106 1.82 -5.89 -3.73
N PHE A 107 0.66 -5.63 -3.12
CA PHE A 107 -0.29 -6.69 -2.79
C PHE A 107 -0.84 -7.39 -4.05
N SER A 108 -1.23 -6.62 -5.06
CA SER A 108 -1.73 -7.13 -6.35
C SER A 108 -0.65 -7.85 -7.18
N THR A 109 0.62 -7.58 -6.93
CA THR A 109 1.73 -8.20 -7.69
C THR A 109 2.24 -9.47 -7.05
N PHE A 110 2.40 -9.50 -5.73
CA PHE A 110 3.06 -10.59 -5.03
C PHE A 110 2.10 -11.64 -4.48
N TYR A 111 0.82 -11.30 -4.31
CA TYR A 111 -0.19 -12.27 -3.88
C TYR A 111 -1.04 -12.74 -5.08
N PRO A 112 -1.34 -14.04 -5.19
CA PRO A 112 -2.26 -14.56 -6.20
C PRO A 112 -3.65 -13.91 -6.12
N ARG A 113 -4.39 -13.90 -7.24
CA ARG A 113 -5.70 -13.24 -7.37
C ARG A 113 -6.71 -13.56 -6.26
N LEU A 114 -6.79 -14.82 -5.82
CA LEU A 114 -7.73 -15.27 -4.78
C LEU A 114 -7.11 -15.29 -3.38
N HIS A 115 -5.90 -14.76 -3.23
CA HIS A 115 -5.26 -14.68 -1.94
C HIS A 115 -5.89 -13.57 -1.09
N PRO A 116 -6.27 -13.83 0.18
CA PRO A 116 -7.01 -12.86 0.97
C PRO A 116 -6.29 -11.55 1.31
N ALA A 117 -4.96 -11.50 1.20
CA ALA A 117 -4.19 -10.30 1.54
C ALA A 117 -4.67 -9.03 0.83
N LEU A 118 -4.93 -9.08 -0.49
CA LEU A 118 -5.42 -7.90 -1.21
C LEU A 118 -6.87 -7.59 -0.83
N THR A 119 -7.69 -8.62 -0.57
CA THR A 119 -9.07 -8.48 -0.08
C THR A 119 -9.11 -7.70 1.24
N VAL A 120 -8.34 -8.16 2.23
CA VAL A 120 -8.25 -7.51 3.55
C VAL A 120 -7.74 -6.08 3.39
N ARG A 121 -6.71 -5.85 2.57
CA ARG A 121 -6.15 -4.51 2.35
C ARG A 121 -7.15 -3.55 1.69
N THR A 122 -7.98 -4.05 0.77
CA THR A 122 -9.04 -3.26 0.12
C THR A 122 -10.13 -2.89 1.11
N TYR A 123 -10.52 -3.83 1.98
CA TYR A 123 -11.47 -3.59 3.07
C TYR A 123 -10.95 -2.59 4.12
N GLU A 124 -9.68 -2.72 4.54
CA GLU A 124 -9.04 -1.77 5.46
C GLU A 124 -9.04 -0.36 4.88
N TYR A 125 -8.69 -0.23 3.60
CA TYR A 125 -8.70 1.05 2.90
C TYR A 125 -10.10 1.67 2.84
N SER A 126 -11.14 0.88 2.49
CA SER A 126 -12.51 1.39 2.46
C SER A 126 -12.97 1.87 3.84
N LYS A 127 -12.59 1.18 4.92
CA LYS A 127 -12.87 1.63 6.28
C LYS A 127 -12.17 2.93 6.63
N MET A 128 -10.90 3.09 6.25
CA MET A 128 -10.18 4.35 6.48
C MET A 128 -10.84 5.50 5.72
N LEU A 129 -11.22 5.29 4.46
CA LEU A 129 -11.95 6.29 3.67
C LEU A 129 -13.30 6.66 4.32
N MET A 130 -14.04 5.66 4.81
CA MET A 130 -15.31 5.89 5.51
C MET A 130 -15.11 6.73 6.78
N LEU A 131 -14.09 6.42 7.59
CA LEU A 131 -13.75 7.18 8.80
C LEU A 131 -13.24 8.60 8.48
N ASP A 132 -12.57 8.78 7.34
CA ASP A 132 -12.18 10.08 6.78
C ASP A 132 -13.32 10.79 6.02
N ARG A 133 -14.55 10.25 6.09
CA ARG A 133 -15.76 10.79 5.44
C ARG A 133 -15.61 11.00 3.93
N LYS A 134 -14.88 10.10 3.27
CA LYS A 134 -14.67 10.06 1.81
C LYS A 134 -15.72 9.14 1.18
N TYR A 135 -16.49 9.66 0.24
CA TYR A 135 -17.57 8.92 -0.42
C TYR A 135 -17.03 7.78 -1.31
N GLU A 136 -15.78 7.91 -1.75
CA GLU A 136 -15.04 6.88 -2.49
C GLU A 136 -14.97 5.55 -1.71
N CYS A 137 -15.18 5.55 -0.39
CA CYS A 137 -15.25 4.35 0.43
C CYS A 137 -16.23 3.30 -0.11
N LEU A 138 -17.36 3.74 -0.68
CA LEU A 138 -18.43 2.85 -1.14
C LEU A 138 -17.95 1.93 -2.26
N GLN A 139 -17.24 2.49 -3.25
CA GLN A 139 -16.69 1.72 -4.36
C GLN A 139 -15.71 0.65 -3.86
N PHE A 140 -14.80 1.03 -2.95
CA PHE A 140 -13.83 0.09 -2.41
C PHE A 140 -14.46 -0.95 -1.46
N LEU A 141 -15.52 -0.58 -0.74
CA LEU A 141 -16.25 -1.51 0.12
C LEU A 141 -17.02 -2.56 -0.70
N GLN A 142 -17.67 -2.15 -1.79
CA GLN A 142 -18.30 -3.08 -2.75
C GLN A 142 -17.28 -4.03 -3.37
N GLN A 143 -16.12 -3.49 -3.77
CA GLN A 143 -15.02 -4.30 -4.29
C GLN A 143 -14.52 -5.29 -3.24
N ALA A 144 -14.30 -4.83 -2.01
CA ALA A 144 -13.85 -5.68 -0.91
C ALA A 144 -14.86 -6.79 -0.61
N PHE A 145 -16.16 -6.50 -0.62
CA PHE A 145 -17.21 -7.50 -0.43
C PHE A 145 -17.14 -8.61 -1.49
N GLN A 146 -17.09 -8.25 -2.78
CA GLN A 146 -16.95 -9.24 -3.84
C GLN A 146 -15.69 -10.09 -3.67
N MET A 147 -14.56 -9.44 -3.34
CA MET A 147 -13.31 -10.13 -3.10
C MET A 147 -13.37 -11.05 -1.86
N MET A 148 -14.11 -10.69 -0.82
CA MET A 148 -14.34 -11.53 0.37
C MET A 148 -15.13 -12.79 -0.02
N CYS A 149 -16.21 -12.63 -0.79
CA CYS A 149 -16.96 -13.77 -1.32
C CYS A 149 -16.07 -14.70 -2.16
N ASP A 150 -15.20 -14.13 -3.00
CA ASP A 150 -14.30 -14.89 -3.88
C ASP A 150 -13.19 -15.62 -3.09
N SER A 151 -12.62 -15.01 -2.04
CA SER A 151 -11.46 -15.58 -1.32
C SER A 151 -11.82 -16.40 -0.08
N TYR A 152 -12.88 -16.03 0.65
CA TYR A 152 -13.32 -16.70 1.88
C TYR A 152 -14.62 -17.50 1.71
N GLY A 153 -15.35 -17.28 0.61
CA GLY A 153 -16.68 -17.83 0.37
C GLY A 153 -17.79 -16.88 0.83
N PRO A 154 -18.96 -16.90 0.15
CA PRO A 154 -20.08 -16.01 0.46
C PRO A 154 -20.72 -16.28 1.83
N GLU A 155 -20.61 -17.52 2.34
CA GLU A 155 -21.15 -17.93 3.65
C GLU A 155 -20.19 -17.62 4.82
N SER A 156 -19.07 -16.94 4.56
CA SER A 156 -18.10 -16.63 5.61
C SER A 156 -18.55 -15.46 6.49
N ASP A 157 -18.18 -15.50 7.77
CA ASP A 157 -18.43 -14.39 8.70
C ASP A 157 -17.83 -13.06 8.19
N PHE A 158 -16.72 -13.13 7.45
CA PHE A 158 -16.11 -11.96 6.82
C PHE A 158 -16.98 -11.35 5.73
N ALA A 159 -17.60 -12.19 4.89
CA ALA A 159 -18.54 -11.73 3.87
C ALA A 159 -19.79 -11.12 4.51
N ALA A 160 -20.39 -11.80 5.49
CA ALA A 160 -21.59 -11.32 6.20
C ALA A 160 -21.36 -9.98 6.90
N GLU A 161 -20.23 -9.81 7.61
CA GLU A 161 -19.93 -8.54 8.29
C GLU A 161 -19.66 -7.40 7.28
N THR A 162 -18.98 -7.70 6.17
CA THR A 162 -18.73 -6.70 5.13
C THR A 162 -20.02 -6.27 4.44
N GLU A 163 -20.93 -7.21 4.17
CA GLU A 163 -22.26 -6.94 3.62
C GLU A 163 -23.09 -6.05 4.54
N LYS A 164 -23.07 -6.32 5.85
CA LYS A 164 -23.75 -5.50 6.84
C LYS A 164 -23.27 -4.05 6.81
N ILE A 165 -21.96 -3.82 6.84
CA ILE A 165 -21.38 -2.47 6.78
C ILE A 165 -21.77 -1.79 5.45
N LEU A 166 -21.75 -2.53 4.33
CA LEU A 166 -22.14 -2.01 3.03
C LEU A 166 -23.60 -1.54 3.02
N ASN A 167 -24.51 -2.33 3.60
CA ASN A 167 -25.92 -1.97 3.73
C ASN A 167 -26.12 -0.74 4.62
N ASP A 168 -25.40 -0.66 5.74
CA ASP A 168 -25.46 0.50 6.66
C ASP A 168 -25.01 1.80 5.97
N VAL A 169 -23.99 1.73 5.09
CA VAL A 169 -23.51 2.89 4.31
C VAL A 169 -24.48 3.28 3.19
N LEU A 170 -25.12 2.30 2.54
CA LEU A 170 -26.10 2.54 1.46
C LEU A 170 -27.45 3.05 1.99
N HIS A 171 -27.81 2.65 3.21
CA HIS A 171 -29.09 2.94 3.86
C HIS A 171 -28.85 3.50 5.26
N PRO A 172 -28.27 4.70 5.38
CA PRO A 172 -28.00 5.30 6.68
C PRO A 172 -29.31 5.48 7.45
N ASP A 173 -29.32 5.04 8.71
CA ASP A 173 -30.50 5.16 9.56
C ASP A 173 -30.81 6.65 9.79
N PRO A 174 -32.00 7.14 9.38
CA PRO A 174 -32.36 8.55 9.49
C PRO A 174 -32.48 9.04 10.94
N SER A 175 -32.37 8.17 11.95
CA SER A 175 -32.42 8.53 13.37
C SER A 175 -31.08 8.99 13.97
N HIS A 176 -30.00 9.01 13.19
CA HIS A 176 -28.64 9.39 13.64
C HIS A 176 -28.05 10.65 12.99
N GLU A 177 -28.87 11.48 12.33
CA GLU A 177 -28.50 12.83 11.84
C GLU A 177 -28.76 13.96 12.87
#